data_AF-A0A812MA81-F1
#
_entry.id   AF-A0A812MA81-F1
#
_cell.length_a   1.000
_cell.length_b   1.000
_cell.length_c   1.000
_cell.angle_alpha   90.00
_cell.angle_beta   90.00
_cell.angle_gamma   90.00
#
_symmetry.space_group_name_H-M   'P 1'
#
loop_
_entity.id
_entity.type
_entity.pdbx_description
1 polymer ?
#
loop_
_entity_poly.entity_id
_entity_poly.type
_entity_poly.pdbx_seq_one_letter_code
_entity_poly.pdbx_strand_id
1 'polypeptide(L)'
;MREAGYPSARLDLLYSTPESGSSMDINTSSGVALAIAVLLRCKGDGFLAHFGTKCSSWTRVNVGTSGRSACSSIGVTMHNSVSEANKMCSRTILLILLAVSLNGTFLLEQPAGSLMEFYPRFRWMLQQLVNMGGDEAVTKVSWWMRNYGGPTAKPHYLYSNSKHAAKLQNGKLQRPVDPTPSNTCEHYINKNGKRCWVGTKKLKQTERKPQLVNLCVACLLRRAPFICSLTEPREYPPKFALKLVSLFNELVDEKAGVPSLPDPLPSISEMCDSATFADMWEEAGMGEVVAYLRGGKGLGLIAEHRSLFPE
;
A
#
# COMPACT_ATOMS: atom_id res chain seq x y z
N MET A 1 -10.83 16.00 -1.38
CA MET A 1 -10.95 16.12 0.09
C MET A 1 -9.77 16.94 0.62
N ARG A 2 -9.89 17.59 1.79
CA ARG A 2 -8.72 18.09 2.53
C ARG A 2 -8.55 17.33 3.84
N GLU A 3 -7.34 16.89 4.14
CA GLU A 3 -6.96 16.25 5.40
C GLU A 3 -5.86 17.06 6.06
N ALA A 4 -6.10 17.48 7.30
CA ALA A 4 -5.18 18.36 8.04
C ALA A 4 -4.74 19.60 7.24
N GLY A 5 -5.63 20.15 6.40
CA GLY A 5 -5.37 21.33 5.57
C GLY A 5 -4.88 21.04 4.15
N TYR A 6 -4.55 19.80 3.83
CA TYR A 6 -3.93 19.40 2.56
C TYR A 6 -4.87 18.63 1.63
N PRO A 7 -4.82 18.83 0.30
CA PRO A 7 -5.58 17.98 -0.61
C PRO A 7 -5.22 16.50 -0.47
N SER A 8 -6.22 15.64 -0.53
CA SER A 8 -6.05 14.19 -0.41
C SER A 8 -7.00 13.44 -1.32
N ALA A 9 -6.55 12.27 -1.75
CA ALA A 9 -7.31 11.24 -2.45
C ALA A 9 -7.13 9.90 -1.71
N ARG A 10 -8.19 9.08 -1.71
CA ARG A 10 -8.20 7.79 -1.03
C ARG A 10 -8.80 6.74 -1.96
N LEU A 11 -8.21 5.54 -1.95
CA LEU A 11 -8.68 4.41 -2.74
C LEU A 11 -8.78 3.19 -1.84
N ASP A 12 -10.00 2.68 -1.65
CA ASP A 12 -10.26 1.52 -0.81
C ASP A 12 -11.61 0.91 -1.18
N LEU A 13 -11.68 -0.42 -1.21
CA LEU A 13 -12.92 -1.18 -1.34
C LEU A 13 -13.99 -0.74 -0.35
N LEU A 14 -13.63 -0.25 0.83
CA LEU A 14 -14.60 0.25 1.80
C LEU A 14 -15.35 1.50 1.33
N TYR A 15 -14.78 2.24 0.37
CA TYR A 15 -15.46 3.38 -0.27
C TYR A 15 -16.20 2.96 -1.54
N SER A 16 -16.29 1.66 -1.85
CA SER A 16 -17.07 1.22 -2.99
C SER A 16 -18.55 1.43 -2.71
N THR A 17 -19.16 2.42 -3.35
CA THR A 17 -20.62 2.50 -3.50
C THR A 17 -21.07 1.60 -4.67
N PRO A 18 -22.35 1.19 -4.72
CA PRO A 18 -22.90 0.48 -5.88
C PRO A 18 -22.61 1.20 -7.21
N GLU A 19 -22.59 2.53 -7.20
CA GLU A 19 -22.29 3.37 -8.36
C GLU A 19 -20.80 3.34 -8.71
N SER A 20 -19.91 3.43 -7.72
CA SER A 20 -18.45 3.38 -7.92
C SER A 20 -17.95 2.05 -8.50
N GLY A 21 -18.79 1.01 -8.43
CA GLY A 21 -18.50 -0.31 -8.95
C GLY A 21 -17.18 -0.87 -8.42
N SER A 22 -16.41 -1.46 -9.31
CA SER A 22 -15.11 -2.08 -9.00
C SER A 22 -13.92 -1.10 -9.00
N SER A 23 -14.15 0.20 -9.23
CA SER A 23 -13.08 1.19 -9.41
C SER A 23 -12.30 1.51 -8.13
N MET A 24 -12.80 1.13 -6.96
CA MET A 24 -12.08 1.28 -5.69
C MET A 24 -11.29 0.03 -5.29
N ASP A 25 -11.33 -1.02 -6.12
CA ASP A 25 -10.56 -2.24 -5.92
C ASP A 25 -9.27 -2.20 -6.74
N ILE A 26 -8.12 -2.10 -6.08
CA ILE A 26 -6.82 -2.17 -6.77
C ILE A 26 -6.61 -3.50 -7.52
N ASN A 27 -7.38 -4.56 -7.26
CA ASN A 27 -7.28 -5.81 -8.01
C ASN A 27 -8.08 -5.83 -9.32
N THR A 28 -8.87 -4.80 -9.59
CA THR A 28 -9.52 -4.60 -10.90
C THR A 28 -8.71 -3.62 -11.76
N SER A 29 -8.86 -3.71 -13.06
CA SER A 29 -8.10 -2.85 -13.99
C SER A 29 -8.56 -1.39 -13.90
N SER A 30 -9.84 -1.16 -13.57
CA SER A 30 -10.37 0.18 -13.26
C SER A 30 -9.76 0.77 -12.00
N GLY A 31 -9.58 0.00 -10.92
CA GLY A 31 -8.99 0.53 -9.70
C GLY A 31 -7.50 0.84 -9.78
N VAL A 32 -6.73 0.05 -10.54
CA VAL A 32 -5.32 0.41 -10.82
C VAL A 32 -5.24 1.65 -11.70
N ALA A 33 -6.07 1.75 -12.74
CA ALA A 33 -6.07 2.92 -13.59
C ALA A 33 -6.48 4.19 -12.83
N LEU A 34 -7.46 4.10 -11.94
CA LEU A 34 -7.82 5.21 -11.05
C LEU A 34 -6.64 5.57 -10.13
N ALA A 35 -5.94 4.60 -9.56
CA ALA A 35 -4.75 4.85 -8.74
C ALA A 35 -3.62 5.53 -9.52
N ILE A 36 -3.37 5.09 -10.75
CA ILE A 36 -2.41 5.73 -11.66
C ILE A 36 -2.85 7.16 -11.97
N ALA A 37 -4.11 7.38 -12.34
CA ALA A 37 -4.63 8.72 -12.63
C ALA A 37 -4.49 9.66 -11.42
N VAL A 38 -4.80 9.17 -10.22
CA VAL A 38 -4.60 9.93 -8.97
C VAL A 38 -3.13 10.32 -8.81
N LEU A 39 -2.18 9.38 -8.94
CA LEU A 39 -0.75 9.65 -8.83
C LEU A 39 -0.24 10.64 -9.90
N LEU A 40 -0.66 10.48 -11.16
CA LEU A 40 -0.27 11.37 -12.26
C LEU A 40 -0.83 12.79 -12.11
N ARG A 41 -1.96 12.95 -11.41
CA ARG A 41 -2.50 14.27 -11.07
C ARG A 41 -1.72 14.95 -9.95
N CYS A 42 -0.79 14.24 -9.31
CA CYS A 42 0.00 14.82 -8.25
C CYS A 42 1.05 15.78 -8.83
N LYS A 43 0.92 17.06 -8.51
CA LYS A 43 1.77 18.18 -8.95
C LYS A 43 2.63 18.74 -7.81
N GLY A 44 3.79 19.28 -8.16
CA GLY A 44 4.60 20.14 -7.28
C GLY A 44 5.89 19.51 -6.78
N ASP A 45 6.50 20.14 -5.77
CA ASP A 45 7.83 19.82 -5.22
C ASP A 45 7.90 18.47 -4.45
N GLY A 46 6.83 17.67 -4.53
CA GLY A 46 6.71 16.32 -3.99
C GLY A 46 5.35 16.06 -3.35
N PHE A 47 5.07 14.79 -3.05
CA PHE A 47 3.84 14.35 -2.39
C PHE A 47 4.08 13.10 -1.55
N LEU A 48 3.08 12.70 -0.75
CA LEU A 48 3.16 11.50 0.10
C LEU A 48 2.11 10.48 -0.34
N ALA A 49 2.56 9.30 -0.74
CA ALA A 49 1.70 8.16 -1.07
C ALA A 49 1.79 7.08 0.02
N HIS A 50 0.76 6.95 0.84
CA HIS A 50 0.67 5.89 1.85
C HIS A 50 -0.06 4.67 1.28
N PHE A 51 0.62 3.53 1.32
CA PHE A 51 0.20 2.23 0.84
C PHE A 51 -0.07 1.25 2.00
N GLY A 52 -1.27 0.68 2.01
CA GLY A 52 -1.76 -0.26 3.02
C GLY A 52 -2.22 -1.58 2.39
N THR A 53 -1.31 -2.32 1.77
CA THR A 53 -1.65 -3.59 1.09
C THR A 53 -2.26 -4.60 2.07
N LYS A 54 -3.37 -5.24 1.67
CA LYS A 54 -4.07 -6.24 2.48
C LYS A 54 -3.12 -7.38 2.85
N CYS A 55 -2.86 -7.54 4.15
CA CYS A 55 -1.85 -8.48 4.65
C CYS A 55 -2.39 -9.90 4.92
N SER A 56 -3.69 -10.16 4.77
CA SER A 56 -4.32 -11.41 5.25
C SER A 56 -3.67 -12.68 4.67
N SER A 57 -3.31 -12.67 3.38
CA SER A 57 -2.59 -13.78 2.71
C SER A 57 -1.10 -13.83 3.08
N TRP A 58 -0.54 -12.70 3.51
CA TRP A 58 0.89 -12.53 3.77
C TRP A 58 1.28 -12.78 5.23
N THR A 59 0.34 -12.78 6.18
CA THR A 59 0.67 -12.99 7.59
C THR A 59 1.12 -14.42 7.90
N ARG A 60 2.04 -14.58 8.85
CA ARG A 60 2.44 -15.89 9.39
C ARG A 60 1.27 -16.77 9.87
N VAL A 61 0.18 -16.16 10.33
CA VAL A 61 -1.02 -16.90 10.78
C VAL A 61 -1.68 -17.65 9.61
N ASN A 62 -1.51 -17.18 8.38
CA ASN A 62 -2.10 -17.77 7.19
C ASN A 62 -1.14 -18.70 6.43
N VAL A 63 0.02 -19.05 6.99
CA VAL A 63 1.00 -19.92 6.30
C VAL A 63 0.42 -21.30 5.99
N GLY A 64 -0.41 -21.85 6.88
CA GLY A 64 -1.02 -23.18 6.67
C GLY A 64 -1.94 -23.24 5.45
N THR A 65 -2.68 -22.16 5.16
CA THR A 65 -3.60 -22.11 4.00
C THR A 65 -2.92 -21.50 2.77
N SER A 66 -2.15 -20.43 2.95
CA SER A 66 -1.47 -19.78 1.82
C SER A 66 -0.28 -20.58 1.30
N GLY A 67 0.28 -21.50 2.10
CA GLY A 67 1.51 -22.22 1.80
C GLY A 67 2.75 -21.31 1.71
N ARG A 68 2.65 -20.04 2.11
CA ARG A 68 3.74 -19.08 2.00
C ARG A 68 4.84 -19.35 3.02
N SER A 69 6.08 -19.11 2.63
CA SER A 69 7.22 -19.04 3.55
C SER A 69 8.24 -18.03 3.03
N ALA A 70 9.35 -17.82 3.75
CA ALA A 70 10.45 -16.99 3.24
C ALA A 70 11.08 -17.57 1.95
N CYS A 71 11.06 -18.90 1.80
CA CYS A 71 11.60 -19.61 0.63
C CYS A 71 10.55 -19.91 -0.44
N SER A 72 9.26 -19.81 -0.10
CA SER A 72 8.14 -19.98 -1.02
C SER A 72 7.15 -18.84 -0.80
N SER A 73 7.59 -17.62 -1.09
CA SER A 73 6.81 -16.42 -0.77
C SER A 73 5.61 -16.23 -1.69
N ILE A 74 5.57 -16.88 -2.86
CA ILE A 74 4.44 -16.88 -3.81
C ILE A 74 3.21 -17.63 -3.25
N GLY A 75 3.44 -18.69 -2.46
CA GLY A 75 2.39 -19.54 -1.91
C GLY A 75 1.68 -20.43 -2.93
N VAL A 76 0.58 -21.03 -2.51
CA VAL A 76 -0.27 -21.92 -3.31
C VAL A 76 -1.27 -21.10 -4.11
N THR A 77 -0.92 -20.73 -5.34
CA THR A 77 -1.72 -19.86 -6.22
C THR A 77 -3.05 -20.47 -6.67
N MET A 78 -3.25 -21.78 -6.46
CA MET A 78 -4.57 -22.43 -6.66
C MET A 78 -5.65 -21.84 -5.74
N HIS A 79 -5.26 -21.24 -4.61
CA HIS A 79 -6.20 -20.50 -3.77
C HIS A 79 -6.38 -19.08 -4.30
N ASN A 80 -7.62 -18.71 -4.64
CA ASN A 80 -7.93 -17.36 -5.15
C ASN A 80 -7.43 -16.24 -4.21
N SER A 81 -7.49 -16.44 -2.90
CA SER A 81 -6.97 -15.47 -1.92
C SER A 81 -5.44 -15.28 -1.96
N VAL A 82 -4.69 -16.22 -2.53
CA VAL A 82 -3.23 -16.16 -2.70
C VAL A 82 -2.90 -15.48 -4.02
N SER A 83 -3.54 -15.88 -5.13
CA SER A 83 -3.37 -15.24 -6.44
C SER A 83 -3.75 -13.76 -6.40
N GLU A 84 -4.91 -13.43 -5.83
CA GLU A 84 -5.38 -12.04 -5.68
C GLU A 84 -4.46 -11.21 -4.79
N ALA A 85 -3.86 -11.81 -3.75
CA ALA A 85 -2.92 -11.12 -2.89
C ALA A 85 -1.57 -10.86 -3.58
N ASN A 86 -1.11 -11.78 -4.44
CA ASN A 86 0.06 -11.55 -5.27
C ASN A 86 -0.21 -10.38 -6.22
N LYS A 87 -1.31 -10.44 -6.98
CA LYS A 87 -1.74 -9.40 -7.93
C LYS A 87 -1.79 -8.03 -7.26
N MET A 88 -2.39 -7.96 -6.06
CA MET A 88 -2.45 -6.73 -5.25
C MET A 88 -1.08 -6.18 -4.87
N CYS A 89 -0.18 -7.04 -4.40
CA CYS A 89 1.18 -6.66 -4.02
C CYS A 89 1.93 -6.09 -5.22
N SER A 90 1.84 -6.77 -6.36
CA SER A 90 2.46 -6.41 -7.62
C SER A 90 1.99 -5.05 -8.14
N ARG A 91 0.68 -4.81 -8.11
CA ARG A 91 0.10 -3.52 -8.48
C ARG A 91 0.49 -2.42 -7.49
N THR A 92 0.55 -2.73 -6.20
CA THR A 92 1.05 -1.76 -5.20
C THR A 92 2.50 -1.37 -5.48
N ILE A 93 3.37 -2.33 -5.81
CA ILE A 93 4.78 -2.08 -6.14
C ILE A 93 4.89 -1.17 -7.37
N LEU A 94 4.09 -1.40 -8.40
CA LEU A 94 4.05 -0.52 -9.57
C LEU A 94 3.64 0.91 -9.21
N LEU A 95 2.65 1.08 -8.35
CA LEU A 95 2.23 2.40 -7.87
C LEU A 95 3.32 3.07 -7.01
N ILE A 96 4.10 2.31 -6.23
CA ILE A 96 5.24 2.84 -5.47
C ILE A 96 6.32 3.34 -6.44
N LEU A 97 6.66 2.55 -7.45
CA LEU A 97 7.64 2.94 -8.46
C LEU A 97 7.19 4.19 -9.21
N LEU A 98 5.92 4.26 -9.61
CA LEU A 98 5.33 5.45 -10.21
C LEU A 98 5.41 6.65 -9.26
N ALA A 99 5.09 6.46 -7.98
CA ALA A 99 5.18 7.54 -6.99
C ALA A 99 6.61 8.08 -6.87
N VAL A 100 7.62 7.19 -6.79
CA VAL A 100 9.04 7.59 -6.74
C VAL A 100 9.47 8.30 -8.02
N SER A 101 9.08 7.80 -9.19
CA SER A 101 9.39 8.44 -10.49
C SER A 101 8.76 9.83 -10.64
N LEU A 102 7.65 10.08 -9.95
CA LEU A 102 7.00 11.40 -9.88
C LEU A 102 7.54 12.28 -8.74
N ASN A 103 8.75 11.97 -8.23
CA ASN A 103 9.38 12.70 -7.12
C ASN A 103 8.53 12.67 -5.82
N GLY A 104 7.75 11.60 -5.64
CA GLY A 104 6.94 11.35 -4.45
C GLY A 104 7.69 10.58 -3.36
N THR A 105 7.18 10.68 -2.15
CA THR A 105 7.57 9.85 -1.01
C THR A 105 6.54 8.75 -0.83
N PHE A 106 6.98 7.50 -0.74
CA PHE A 106 6.09 6.39 -0.42
C PHE A 106 6.19 6.00 1.05
N LEU A 107 5.09 5.49 1.58
CA LEU A 107 5.00 4.81 2.86
C LEU A 107 4.29 3.50 2.63
N LEU A 108 4.96 2.35 2.70
CA LEU A 108 4.32 1.04 2.58
C LEU A 108 4.27 0.33 3.93
N GLU A 109 3.09 0.24 4.51
CA GLU A 109 2.89 -0.37 5.81
C GLU A 109 2.52 -1.85 5.71
N GLN A 110 3.08 -2.66 6.62
CA GLN A 110 2.71 -4.05 6.86
C GLN A 110 2.71 -4.40 8.35
N PRO A 111 1.98 -5.44 8.78
CA PRO A 111 2.21 -6.02 10.10
C PRO A 111 3.61 -6.66 10.16
N ALA A 112 4.24 -6.65 11.34
CA ALA A 112 5.61 -7.15 11.50
C ALA A 112 5.80 -8.66 11.19
N GLY A 113 4.71 -9.43 11.17
CA GLY A 113 4.70 -10.83 10.78
C GLY A 113 4.33 -11.08 9.31
N SER A 114 4.35 -10.06 8.46
CA SER A 114 4.08 -10.20 7.02
C SER A 114 5.25 -10.90 6.32
N LEU A 115 4.94 -11.80 5.40
CA LEU A 115 5.89 -12.46 4.50
C LEU A 115 6.04 -11.70 3.17
N MET A 116 5.36 -10.56 3.02
CA MET A 116 5.39 -9.76 1.79
C MET A 116 6.79 -9.26 1.44
N GLU A 117 7.67 -9.04 2.43
CA GLU A 117 9.06 -8.64 2.19
C GLU A 117 9.89 -9.70 1.45
N PHE A 118 9.43 -10.96 1.44
CA PHE A 118 10.06 -12.06 0.73
C PHE A 118 9.50 -12.25 -0.68
N TYR A 119 8.44 -11.54 -1.06
CA TYR A 119 7.83 -11.65 -2.37
C TYR A 119 8.81 -11.16 -3.46
N PRO A 120 8.99 -11.87 -4.60
CA PRO A 120 10.03 -11.56 -5.56
C PRO A 120 9.98 -10.11 -6.08
N ARG A 121 8.79 -9.62 -6.44
CA ARG A 121 8.63 -8.23 -6.94
C ARG A 121 8.93 -7.19 -5.86
N PHE A 122 8.64 -7.48 -4.60
CA PHE A 122 8.95 -6.58 -3.50
C PHE A 122 10.47 -6.46 -3.33
N ARG A 123 11.18 -7.59 -3.33
CA ARG A 123 12.65 -7.61 -3.28
C ARG A 123 13.27 -6.93 -4.48
N TRP A 124 12.73 -7.18 -5.67
CA TRP A 124 13.16 -6.52 -6.90
C TRP A 124 13.02 -5.01 -6.78
N MET A 125 11.87 -4.50 -6.31
CA MET A 125 11.65 -3.07 -6.07
C MET A 125 12.67 -2.49 -5.09
N LEU A 126 12.90 -3.16 -3.95
CA LEU A 126 13.92 -2.71 -2.98
C LEU A 126 15.31 -2.63 -3.63
N GLN A 127 15.69 -3.66 -4.40
CA GLN A 127 16.98 -3.67 -5.11
C GLN A 127 17.08 -2.52 -6.11
N GLN A 128 16.01 -2.22 -6.86
CA GLN A 128 16.03 -1.08 -7.79
C GLN A 128 16.21 0.24 -7.06
N LEU A 129 15.48 0.46 -5.95
CA LEU A 129 15.61 1.67 -5.16
C LEU A 129 17.04 1.82 -4.59
N VAL A 130 17.62 0.74 -4.07
CA VAL A 130 19.01 0.74 -3.57
C VAL A 130 20.02 0.98 -4.70
N ASN A 131 19.84 0.38 -5.88
CA ASN A 131 20.70 0.63 -7.03
C ASN A 131 20.69 2.10 -7.46
N MET A 132 19.56 2.80 -7.30
CA MET A 132 19.41 4.21 -7.67
C MET A 132 19.86 5.17 -6.57
N GLY A 133 19.59 4.88 -5.30
CA GLY A 133 19.79 5.81 -4.18
C GLY A 133 20.80 5.36 -3.11
N GLY A 134 21.50 4.25 -3.32
CA GLY A 134 22.39 3.63 -2.34
C GLY A 134 21.64 2.95 -1.18
N ASP A 135 22.38 2.56 -0.15
CA ASP A 135 21.84 1.82 1.01
C ASP A 135 20.76 2.60 1.78
N GLU A 136 20.80 3.93 1.70
CA GLU A 136 19.83 4.83 2.35
C GLU A 136 18.57 5.10 1.50
N ALA A 137 18.46 4.47 0.32
CA ALA A 137 17.31 4.65 -0.57
C ALA A 137 15.99 4.18 0.04
N VAL A 138 16.04 3.22 0.98
CA VAL A 138 14.86 2.68 1.65
C VAL A 138 15.08 2.55 3.15
N THR A 139 14.27 3.26 3.91
CA THR A 139 14.16 3.14 5.36
C THR A 139 13.08 2.14 5.75
N LYS A 140 13.46 1.14 6.55
CA LYS A 140 12.52 0.22 7.22
C LYS A 140 12.40 0.61 8.70
N VAL A 141 11.21 1.02 9.13
CA VAL A 141 10.92 1.37 10.53
C VAL A 141 9.94 0.38 11.14
N SER A 142 10.04 0.17 12.46
CA SER A 142 9.11 -0.66 13.22
C SER A 142 8.51 0.09 14.39
N TRP A 143 7.25 -0.20 14.70
CA TRP A 143 6.59 0.35 15.89
C TRP A 143 5.49 -0.58 16.40
N TRP A 144 5.06 -0.30 17.63
CA TRP A 144 3.89 -0.90 18.23
C TRP A 144 2.70 0.04 18.05
N MET A 145 1.58 -0.44 17.49
CA MET A 145 0.38 0.39 17.33
C MET A 145 -0.13 0.97 18.65
N ARG A 146 0.12 0.27 19.77
CA ARG A 146 -0.20 0.75 21.11
C ARG A 146 0.51 2.05 21.47
N ASN A 147 1.74 2.28 21.00
CA ASN A 147 2.47 3.53 21.26
C ASN A 147 1.78 4.74 20.61
N TYR A 148 0.91 4.51 19.63
CA TYR A 148 0.07 5.52 19.02
C TYR A 148 -1.35 5.58 19.58
N GLY A 149 -1.69 4.74 20.56
CA GLY A 149 -3.04 4.66 21.13
C GLY A 149 -3.91 3.55 20.54
N GLY A 150 -3.35 2.65 19.74
CA GLY A 150 -4.09 1.48 19.25
C GLY A 150 -4.57 0.58 20.39
N PRO A 151 -5.69 -0.16 20.21
CA PRO A 151 -6.24 -1.01 21.27
C PRO A 151 -5.40 -2.27 21.53
N THR A 152 -4.54 -2.66 20.58
CA THR A 152 -3.66 -3.82 20.70
C THR A 152 -2.21 -3.43 20.49
N ALA A 153 -1.29 -4.09 21.19
CA ALA A 153 0.15 -3.99 20.94
C ALA A 153 0.54 -4.81 19.70
N LYS A 154 -0.04 -4.48 18.55
CA LYS A 154 0.28 -5.14 17.28
C LYS A 154 1.53 -4.47 16.67
N PRO A 155 2.62 -5.22 16.45
CA PRO A 155 3.82 -4.67 15.82
C PRO A 155 3.60 -4.48 14.31
N HIS A 156 4.09 -3.37 13.76
CA HIS A 156 4.04 -3.02 12.34
C HIS A 156 5.43 -2.62 11.83
N TYR A 157 5.60 -2.74 10.52
CA TYR A 157 6.70 -2.22 9.76
C TYR A 157 6.21 -1.22 8.72
N LEU A 158 7.07 -0.29 8.36
CA LEU A 158 6.88 0.63 7.25
C LEU A 158 8.17 0.68 6.44
N TYR A 159 8.01 0.63 5.13
CA TYR A 159 9.07 0.91 4.17
C TYR A 159 8.82 2.30 3.57
N SER A 160 9.87 3.10 3.41
CA SER A 160 9.78 4.42 2.83
C SER A 160 11.08 4.81 2.15
N ASN A 161 11.03 5.67 1.13
CA ASN A 161 12.22 6.32 0.60
C ASN A 161 12.64 7.58 1.35
N SER A 162 12.07 7.86 2.54
CA SER A 162 12.53 8.94 3.42
C SER A 162 13.06 8.42 4.74
N LYS A 163 14.27 8.86 5.13
CA LYS A 163 14.88 8.56 6.43
C LYS A 163 14.08 9.07 7.61
N HIS A 164 13.27 10.12 7.41
CA HIS A 164 12.41 10.66 8.47
C HIS A 164 11.27 9.71 8.86
N ALA A 165 11.00 8.67 8.05
CA ALA A 165 10.14 7.57 8.46
C ALA A 165 10.61 6.91 9.77
N ALA A 166 11.93 6.92 10.06
CA ALA A 166 12.48 6.43 11.33
C ALA A 166 11.90 7.15 12.56
N LYS A 167 11.46 8.41 12.43
CA LYS A 167 10.80 9.18 13.51
C LYS A 167 9.43 8.62 13.90
N LEU A 168 8.91 7.61 13.19
CA LEU A 168 7.74 6.85 13.60
C LEU A 168 8.05 5.77 14.65
N GLN A 169 9.32 5.51 14.95
CA GLN A 169 9.72 4.59 16.00
C GLN A 169 9.57 5.24 17.38
N ASN A 170 8.45 5.01 18.06
CA ASN A 170 8.19 5.51 19.41
C ASN A 170 8.82 4.64 20.52
N GLY A 171 9.98 4.02 20.28
CA GLY A 171 10.69 3.19 21.25
C GLY A 171 10.01 1.84 21.60
N LYS A 172 10.47 1.22 22.71
CA LYS A 172 9.92 -0.04 23.23
C LYS A 172 8.47 0.14 23.69
N LEU A 173 7.71 -0.96 23.77
CA LEU A 173 6.34 -0.93 24.28
C LEU A 173 6.36 -0.48 25.75
N GLN A 174 5.87 0.73 26.04
CA GLN A 174 6.04 1.36 27.35
C GLN A 174 5.02 0.90 28.42
N ARG A 175 3.91 0.27 28.03
CA ARG A 175 2.86 -0.16 28.97
C ARG A 175 2.67 -1.67 28.94
N PRO A 176 2.54 -2.34 30.11
CA PRO A 176 1.98 -3.67 30.15
C PRO A 176 0.63 -3.63 29.43
N VAL A 177 0.42 -4.59 28.52
CA VAL A 177 -0.85 -4.73 27.83
C VAL A 177 -1.83 -5.23 28.89
N ASP A 178 -2.89 -4.46 29.19
CA ASP A 178 -4.01 -5.02 29.94
C ASP A 178 -4.38 -6.32 29.23
N PRO A 179 -4.36 -7.46 29.93
CA PRO A 179 -4.50 -8.77 29.33
C PRO A 179 -5.96 -9.00 28.98
N THR A 180 -6.63 -8.07 28.30
CA THR A 180 -7.92 -8.33 27.68
C THR A 180 -7.64 -9.38 26.60
N PRO A 181 -7.94 -10.66 26.86
CA PRO A 181 -7.60 -11.73 25.95
C PRO A 181 -8.68 -11.65 24.88
N SER A 182 -8.46 -10.80 23.88
CA SER A 182 -9.04 -11.11 22.59
C SER A 182 -8.36 -12.41 22.17
N ASN A 183 -9.01 -13.55 22.45
CA ASN A 183 -8.60 -14.86 21.92
C ASN A 183 -8.72 -14.79 20.40
N THR A 184 -7.78 -14.10 19.75
CA THR A 184 -7.69 -13.96 18.29
C THR A 184 -7.10 -15.21 17.67
N CYS A 185 -6.44 -16.04 18.46
CA CYS A 185 -5.88 -17.30 18.02
C CYS A 185 -6.25 -18.40 19.02
N GLU A 186 -6.64 -19.55 18.49
CA GLU A 186 -6.74 -20.80 19.23
C GLU A 186 -5.52 -21.65 18.94
N HIS A 187 -4.93 -22.27 19.97
CA HIS A 187 -3.85 -23.22 19.84
C HIS A 187 -4.42 -24.64 19.89
N TYR A 188 -3.92 -25.53 19.03
CA TYR A 188 -4.29 -26.94 19.04
C TYR A 188 -3.08 -27.80 18.72
N ILE A 189 -3.11 -29.07 19.14
CA ILE A 189 -2.13 -30.08 18.73
C ILE A 189 -2.74 -30.86 17.57
N ASN A 190 -2.06 -30.92 16.43
CA ASN A 190 -2.56 -31.69 15.28
C ASN A 190 -2.31 -33.20 15.47
N LYS A 191 -2.82 -34.02 14.54
CA LYS A 191 -2.65 -35.48 14.54
C LYS A 191 -1.19 -35.97 14.57
N ASN A 192 -0.22 -35.11 14.24
CA ASN A 192 1.20 -35.43 14.24
C ASN A 192 1.91 -34.94 15.52
N GLY A 193 1.16 -34.55 16.56
CA GLY A 193 1.73 -34.02 17.80
C GLY A 193 2.32 -32.60 17.69
N LYS A 194 2.14 -31.91 16.55
CA LYS A 194 2.69 -30.56 16.35
C LYS A 194 1.73 -29.50 16.88
N ARG A 195 2.26 -28.53 17.62
CA ARG A 195 1.51 -27.33 18.05
C ARG A 195 1.21 -26.46 16.83
N CYS A 196 -0.06 -26.29 16.56
CA CYS A 196 -0.61 -25.43 15.52
C CYS A 196 -1.44 -24.31 16.15
N TRP A 197 -1.85 -23.36 15.32
CA TRP A 197 -2.69 -22.27 15.73
C TRP A 197 -3.65 -21.91 14.59
N VAL A 198 -4.85 -21.47 14.94
CA VAL A 198 -5.88 -21.04 14.00
C VAL A 198 -6.44 -19.69 14.43
N GLY A 199 -6.60 -18.78 13.48
CA GLY A 199 -7.25 -17.50 13.75
C GLY A 199 -8.72 -17.68 14.09
N THR A 200 -9.19 -17.08 15.18
CA THR A 200 -10.61 -17.11 15.54
C THR A 200 -11.40 -16.08 14.73
N LYS A 201 -12.74 -16.11 14.80
CA LYS A 201 -13.58 -15.05 14.22
C LYS A 201 -13.22 -13.65 14.75
N LYS A 202 -12.68 -13.56 15.98
CA LYS A 202 -12.21 -12.31 16.57
C LYS A 202 -10.95 -11.77 15.89
N LEU A 203 -10.13 -12.61 15.26
CA LEU A 203 -8.96 -12.13 14.50
C LEU A 203 -9.37 -11.14 13.41
N LYS A 204 -10.38 -11.47 12.62
CA LYS A 204 -10.94 -10.56 11.61
C LYS A 204 -11.59 -9.32 12.24
N GLN A 205 -12.16 -9.44 13.43
CA GLN A 205 -12.64 -8.27 14.18
C GLN A 205 -11.49 -7.37 14.65
N THR A 206 -10.32 -7.92 14.95
CA THR A 206 -9.13 -7.07 15.22
C THR A 206 -8.55 -6.43 13.96
N GLU A 207 -8.90 -6.94 12.77
CA GLU A 207 -8.70 -6.25 11.49
C GLU A 207 -9.76 -5.15 11.27
N ARG A 208 -11.01 -5.38 11.73
CA ARG A 208 -12.12 -4.41 11.77
C ARG A 208 -12.13 -3.61 13.08
N LYS A 209 -11.20 -2.68 13.24
CA LYS A 209 -11.29 -1.72 14.34
C LYS A 209 -12.37 -0.64 14.05
N PRO A 210 -12.93 0.00 15.09
CA PRO A 210 -14.07 0.93 15.00
C PRO A 210 -13.71 2.38 14.58
N GLN A 211 -13.93 2.68 13.28
CA GLN A 211 -13.90 3.99 12.61
C GLN A 211 -12.63 4.88 12.67
N LEU A 212 -11.99 5.12 11.49
CA LEU A 212 -11.03 6.21 11.10
C LEU A 212 -9.57 5.91 10.60
N VAL A 213 -9.45 5.86 9.26
CA VAL A 213 -8.33 6.18 8.31
C VAL A 213 -7.44 5.06 7.72
N ASN A 214 -7.54 4.89 6.39
CA ASN A 214 -6.82 3.97 5.49
C ASN A 214 -6.29 4.74 4.27
N LEU A 215 -5.25 4.20 3.61
CA LEU A 215 -4.64 4.62 2.34
C LEU A 215 -4.80 6.11 2.00
N CYS A 216 -3.98 6.95 2.63
CA CYS A 216 -3.90 8.36 2.28
C CYS A 216 -2.87 8.54 1.16
N VAL A 217 -3.32 8.60 -0.10
CA VAL A 217 -2.55 9.35 -1.09
C VAL A 217 -2.84 10.81 -0.78
N ALA A 218 -2.14 11.34 0.21
CA ALA A 218 -2.08 12.78 0.39
C ALA A 218 -1.22 13.28 -0.79
N CYS A 219 -1.87 13.46 -1.93
CA CYS A 219 -1.29 14.30 -2.96
C CYS A 219 -1.44 15.72 -2.49
N LEU A 220 -0.36 16.17 -1.85
CA LEU A 220 -0.22 17.42 -1.14
C LEU A 220 -0.06 18.56 -2.13
N LEU A 221 -1.09 18.72 -2.96
CA LEU A 221 -1.08 19.63 -4.09
C LEU A 221 -1.29 21.04 -3.60
N ARG A 222 -0.30 21.90 -3.84
CA ARG A 222 -0.54 23.33 -3.87
C ARG A 222 -1.48 23.62 -5.05
N ARG A 223 -2.78 23.77 -4.74
CA ARG A 223 -3.89 24.31 -5.57
C ARG A 223 -4.67 23.33 -6.47
N ALA A 224 -5.85 22.91 -6.02
CA ALA A 224 -7.15 22.94 -6.75
C ALA A 224 -8.30 22.44 -5.84
N PRO A 225 -9.58 22.84 -6.07
CA PRO A 225 -10.71 22.50 -5.22
C PRO A 225 -11.50 21.29 -5.76
N PHE A 226 -11.63 20.21 -4.98
CA PHE A 226 -12.68 19.20 -5.23
C PHE A 226 -13.13 18.48 -3.95
N ILE A 227 -14.46 18.35 -3.83
CA ILE A 227 -15.25 17.81 -2.70
C ILE A 227 -15.94 16.52 -3.16
N CYS A 228 -15.88 15.45 -2.35
CA CYS A 228 -17.03 14.57 -2.05
C CYS A 228 -16.73 13.66 -0.83
N SER A 229 -17.79 13.22 -0.15
CA SER A 229 -17.90 12.52 1.15
C SER A 229 -18.73 11.23 0.91
N LEU A 230 -18.55 10.05 1.53
CA LEU A 230 -18.92 9.66 2.92
C LEU A 230 -18.47 8.19 3.20
N THR A 231 -17.69 7.97 4.29
CA THR A 231 -17.58 6.82 5.26
C THR A 231 -17.54 5.33 4.80
N GLU A 232 -16.76 4.36 5.35
CA GLU A 232 -15.91 4.23 6.57
C GLU A 232 -14.59 3.43 6.35
N PRO A 233 -13.43 3.81 6.94
CA PRO A 233 -12.10 3.22 6.69
C PRO A 233 -11.51 2.38 7.86
N ARG A 234 -10.45 1.58 7.61
CA ARG A 234 -9.55 1.00 8.66
C ARG A 234 -9.00 2.10 9.55
N GLU A 235 -8.60 1.84 10.79
CA GLU A 235 -8.04 2.90 11.66
C GLU A 235 -6.56 2.88 11.90
N TYR A 236 -5.99 4.07 11.73
CA TYR A 236 -4.84 4.47 12.50
C TYR A 236 -5.26 5.16 13.78
N PRO A 237 -4.57 4.89 14.90
CA PRO A 237 -4.71 5.70 16.09
C PRO A 237 -4.46 7.18 15.74
N PRO A 238 -5.28 8.14 16.20
CA PRO A 238 -5.15 9.55 15.80
C PRO A 238 -3.75 10.12 15.98
N LYS A 239 -3.00 9.67 17.00
CA LYS A 239 -1.62 10.09 17.22
C LYS A 239 -0.68 9.69 16.08
N PHE A 240 -0.93 8.57 15.41
CA PHE A 240 -0.13 8.13 14.25
C PHE A 240 -0.38 9.07 13.07
N ALA A 241 -1.65 9.36 12.75
CA ALA A 241 -2.01 10.28 11.68
C ALA A 241 -1.46 11.69 11.94
N LEU A 242 -1.62 12.21 13.16
CA LEU A 242 -1.05 13.51 13.55
C LEU A 242 0.48 13.51 13.44
N LYS A 243 1.15 12.40 13.79
CA LYS A 243 2.59 12.27 13.62
C LYS A 243 2.99 12.32 12.15
N LEU A 244 2.29 11.62 11.26
CA LEU A 244 2.56 11.69 9.81
C LEU A 244 2.39 13.10 9.25
N VAL A 245 1.32 13.80 9.64
CA VAL A 245 1.10 15.21 9.26
C VAL A 245 2.25 16.09 9.76
N SER A 246 2.68 15.89 11.01
CA SER A 246 3.80 16.68 11.58
C SER A 246 5.15 16.41 10.89
N LEU A 247 5.33 15.21 10.34
CA LEU A 247 6.54 14.80 9.62
C LEU A 247 6.47 15.11 8.13
N PHE A 248 5.35 15.64 7.63
CA PHE A 248 5.08 15.67 6.20
C PHE A 248 6.19 16.37 5.38
N ASN A 249 6.53 17.60 5.76
CA ASN A 249 7.54 18.37 5.03
C ASN A 249 8.89 17.64 5.06
N GLU A 250 9.31 17.14 6.21
CA GLU A 250 10.55 16.37 6.35
C GLU A 250 10.55 15.11 5.46
N LEU A 251 9.43 14.38 5.44
CA LEU A 251 9.27 13.17 4.63
C LEU A 251 9.45 13.47 3.14
N VAL A 252 8.90 14.58 2.65
CA VAL A 252 8.95 14.95 1.23
C VAL A 252 10.24 15.64 0.83
N ASP A 253 10.79 16.50 1.68
CA ASP A 253 11.96 17.31 1.38
C ASP A 253 13.24 16.47 1.38
N GLU A 254 13.33 15.46 2.25
CA GLU A 254 14.51 14.59 2.39
C GLU A 254 14.20 13.13 2.02
N LYS A 255 13.92 12.92 0.74
CA LYS A 255 13.72 11.60 0.12
C LYS A 255 14.96 11.17 -0.70
N ALA A 256 15.19 9.87 -0.77
CA ALA A 256 16.29 9.25 -1.49
C ALA A 256 15.76 8.35 -2.64
N GLY A 257 16.67 7.87 -3.49
CA GLY A 257 16.34 6.89 -4.54
C GLY A 257 15.42 7.40 -5.65
N VAL A 258 15.32 8.73 -5.83
CA VAL A 258 14.62 9.34 -6.97
C VAL A 258 15.58 9.36 -8.15
N PRO A 259 15.31 8.63 -9.25
CA PRO A 259 16.18 8.67 -10.41
C PRO A 259 16.19 10.07 -11.01
N SER A 260 17.36 10.54 -11.46
CA SER A 260 17.42 11.66 -12.38
C SER A 260 16.72 11.24 -13.67
N LEU A 261 15.74 12.04 -14.11
CA LEU A 261 15.14 11.84 -15.42
C LEU A 261 16.22 12.02 -16.50
N PRO A 262 16.24 11.18 -17.55
CA PRO A 262 17.14 11.39 -18.67
C PRO A 262 16.89 12.76 -19.30
N ASP A 263 17.97 13.43 -19.74
CA ASP A 263 17.92 14.68 -20.47
C ASP A 263 18.61 14.48 -21.84
N PRO A 264 17.87 14.49 -22.96
CA PRO A 264 16.43 14.74 -23.06
C PRO A 264 15.57 13.55 -22.60
N LEU A 265 14.34 13.83 -22.18
CA LEU A 265 13.34 12.79 -21.94
C LEU A 265 13.01 12.09 -23.26
N PRO A 266 13.02 10.74 -23.32
CA PRO A 266 12.58 10.02 -24.51
C PRO A 266 11.10 10.32 -24.78
N SER A 267 10.73 10.33 -26.05
CA SER A 267 9.34 10.47 -26.45
C SER A 267 8.49 9.30 -25.94
N ILE A 268 7.18 9.52 -25.81
CA ILE A 268 6.23 8.45 -25.40
C ILE A 268 6.31 7.25 -26.36
N SER A 269 6.54 7.48 -27.66
CA SER A 269 6.71 6.41 -28.65
C SER A 269 7.96 5.59 -28.33
N GLU A 270 9.12 6.23 -28.19
CA GLU A 270 10.38 5.53 -27.87
C GLU A 270 10.28 4.74 -26.56
N MET A 271 9.62 5.30 -25.53
CA MET A 271 9.37 4.59 -24.28
C MET A 271 8.45 3.37 -24.45
N CYS A 272 7.41 3.47 -25.28
CA CYS A 272 6.49 2.37 -25.52
C CYS A 272 7.10 1.28 -26.42
N ASP A 273 7.89 1.68 -27.42
CA ASP A 273 8.49 0.77 -28.40
C ASP A 273 9.67 -0.02 -27.80
N SER A 274 10.35 0.56 -26.81
CA SER A 274 11.42 -0.10 -26.06
C SER A 274 10.92 -0.92 -24.85
N ALA A 275 9.65 -0.77 -24.46
CA ALA A 275 9.10 -1.46 -23.30
C ALA A 275 8.91 -2.95 -23.58
N THR A 276 9.86 -3.76 -23.13
CA THR A 276 9.66 -5.21 -23.05
C THR A 276 8.91 -5.52 -21.75
N PHE A 277 7.62 -5.82 -21.86
CA PHE A 277 6.80 -6.27 -20.71
C PHE A 277 7.14 -7.70 -20.24
N ALA A 278 8.29 -8.24 -20.66
CA ALA A 278 8.72 -9.62 -20.47
C ALA A 278 8.44 -10.10 -19.04
N ASP A 279 7.48 -11.02 -18.92
CA ASP A 279 7.01 -11.92 -17.84
C ASP A 279 6.94 -11.42 -16.38
N MET A 280 7.81 -10.51 -15.96
CA MET A 280 7.93 -10.07 -14.57
C MET A 280 6.68 -9.37 -14.05
N TRP A 281 5.78 -8.86 -14.91
CA TRP A 281 4.57 -8.13 -14.50
C TRP A 281 3.26 -8.75 -15.00
N GLU A 282 3.30 -9.97 -15.54
CA GLU A 282 2.11 -10.65 -16.06
C GLU A 282 0.97 -10.67 -15.03
N GLU A 283 1.26 -11.13 -13.81
CA GLU A 283 0.28 -11.18 -12.72
C GLU A 283 -0.24 -9.79 -12.27
N ALA A 284 0.41 -8.66 -12.62
CA ALA A 284 -0.16 -7.33 -12.41
C ALA A 284 -1.24 -6.95 -13.45
N GLY A 285 -1.31 -7.68 -14.58
CA GLY A 285 -2.27 -7.43 -15.65
C GLY A 285 -2.02 -6.13 -16.39
N MET A 286 -0.75 -5.75 -16.62
CA MET A 286 -0.41 -4.44 -17.20
C MET A 286 -0.93 -4.25 -18.63
N GLY A 287 -1.06 -5.33 -19.41
CA GLY A 287 -1.71 -5.26 -20.71
C GLY A 287 -3.15 -4.74 -20.61
N GLU A 288 -3.92 -5.23 -19.65
CA GLU A 288 -5.28 -4.75 -19.39
C GLU A 288 -5.29 -3.29 -18.92
N VAL A 289 -4.36 -2.90 -18.05
CA VAL A 289 -4.25 -1.52 -17.55
C VAL A 289 -3.89 -0.56 -18.69
N VAL A 290 -2.95 -0.92 -19.57
CA VAL A 290 -2.57 -0.09 -20.72
C VAL A 290 -3.70 0.00 -21.73
N ALA A 291 -4.38 -1.11 -22.04
CA ALA A 291 -5.56 -1.11 -22.88
C ALA A 291 -6.67 -0.21 -22.30
N TYR A 292 -6.83 -0.22 -20.98
CA TYR A 292 -7.74 0.65 -20.24
C TYR A 292 -7.37 2.13 -20.36
N LEU A 293 -6.08 2.48 -20.15
CA LEU A 293 -5.59 3.86 -20.25
C LEU A 293 -5.64 4.43 -21.68
N ARG A 294 -5.58 3.60 -22.72
CA ARG A 294 -5.64 4.01 -24.15
C ARG A 294 -7.06 4.31 -24.67
N GLY A 295 -8.02 4.61 -23.78
CA GLY A 295 -9.36 5.04 -24.18
C GLY A 295 -10.34 3.91 -24.47
N GLY A 296 -10.21 2.77 -23.79
CA GLY A 296 -11.23 1.71 -23.84
C GLY A 296 -12.57 2.24 -23.31
N LYS A 297 -13.51 2.61 -24.20
CA LYS A 297 -14.80 3.28 -23.88
C LYS A 297 -15.69 2.60 -22.82
N GLY A 298 -15.37 1.38 -22.39
CA GLY A 298 -16.08 0.59 -21.38
C GLY A 298 -15.59 0.77 -19.94
N LEU A 299 -14.96 1.91 -19.59
CA LEU A 299 -14.23 2.08 -18.32
C LEU A 299 -15.05 1.86 -17.03
N GLY A 300 -16.39 1.83 -17.12
CA GLY A 300 -17.27 1.67 -15.95
C GLY A 300 -17.01 2.69 -14.84
N LEU A 301 -16.29 3.78 -15.15
CA LEU A 301 -15.96 4.82 -14.19
C LEU A 301 -17.23 5.63 -13.91
N ILE A 302 -17.44 5.91 -12.62
CA ILE A 302 -18.41 6.93 -12.22
C ILE A 302 -18.06 8.26 -12.89
N ALA A 303 -19.10 9.01 -13.23
CA ALA A 303 -18.98 10.27 -13.97
C ALA A 303 -17.96 11.22 -13.33
N GLU A 304 -17.90 11.25 -11.99
CA GLU A 304 -16.98 12.07 -11.21
C GLU A 304 -15.50 11.77 -11.51
N HIS A 305 -15.15 10.48 -11.65
CA HIS A 305 -13.77 10.05 -11.91
C HIS A 305 -13.34 10.27 -13.36
N ARG A 306 -14.27 10.44 -14.31
CA ARG A 306 -13.92 10.64 -15.73
C ARG A 306 -13.10 11.91 -15.95
N SER A 307 -13.39 12.95 -15.17
CA SER A 307 -12.64 14.23 -15.21
C SER A 307 -11.14 14.08 -14.85
N LEU A 308 -10.75 12.98 -14.21
CA LEU A 308 -9.36 12.70 -13.85
C LEU A 308 -8.54 12.19 -15.02
N PHE A 309 -9.16 11.67 -16.08
CA PHE A 309 -8.48 11.15 -17.26
C PHE A 309 -8.39 12.23 -18.35
N PRO A 310 -7.33 12.25 -19.16
CA PRO A 310 -7.30 13.07 -20.37
C PRO A 310 -8.44 12.64 -21.32
N GLU A 311 -9.06 13.62 -21.98
CA GLU A 311 -10.07 13.38 -23.03
C GLU A 311 -9.48 12.66 -24.25
#